data_AF-A0A0B2R5N4-F1
#
_entry.id   AF-A0A0B2R5N4-F1
#
_cell.length_a   1.000
_cell.length_b   1.000
_cell.length_c   1.000
_cell.angle_alpha   90.00
_cell.angle_beta   90.00
_cell.angle_gamma   90.00
#
_symmetry.space_group_name_H-M   'P 1'
#
loop_
_entity.id
_entity.type
_entity.pdbx_description
1 polymer ?
#
loop_
_entity_poly.entity_id
_entity_poly.type
_entity_poly.pdbx_seq_one_letter_code
_entity_poly.pdbx_strand_id
1 'polypeptide(L)'
;MCMFIALHRSMIQLNRFAVAFSGSSSRPQLVALIAQEEVIQSGGQIEPPGMHMIYLPYSDDIRFVEERYSDTSGMVNIASDDQIKKAANLIKRIDLKDFSVCQISNPALQRHYAVLQALALEEDDIPEMKDESLPDEEGLARPGVVRALEEFKTSVYGDNYDEENEPGTEKPTEASKKRKANAEFATKECENYDWGDLADTGKLKDLTVVELKYYLTAHNLPVSGKKEAIISRILTHMAK
;
A
#
# COMPACT_ATOMS: atom_id res chain seq x y z
N MET A 1 -23.74 -49.95 -9.43
CA MET A 1 -23.04 -48.72 -9.89
C MET A 1 -23.05 -47.74 -8.74
N CYS A 2 -21.88 -47.28 -8.25
CA CYS A 2 -21.81 -46.40 -7.08
C CYS A 2 -22.35 -45.00 -7.44
N MET A 3 -23.39 -44.54 -6.74
CA MET A 3 -24.08 -43.26 -7.01
C MET A 3 -23.14 -42.06 -6.99
N PHE A 4 -22.17 -42.05 -6.08
CA PHE A 4 -21.18 -40.98 -5.96
C PHE A 4 -20.36 -40.79 -7.25
N ILE A 5 -19.88 -41.88 -7.84
CA ILE A 5 -19.07 -41.84 -9.08
C ILE A 5 -19.91 -41.35 -10.26
N ALA A 6 -21.17 -41.79 -10.33
CA ALA A 6 -22.08 -41.34 -11.38
C ALA A 6 -22.35 -39.83 -11.27
N LEU A 7 -22.65 -39.35 -10.06
CA LEU A 7 -22.89 -37.93 -9.80
C LEU A 7 -21.65 -37.08 -10.10
N HIS A 8 -20.48 -37.49 -9.61
CA HIS A 8 -19.20 -36.82 -9.85
C HIS A 8 -18.92 -36.64 -11.35
N ARG A 9 -19.04 -37.72 -12.14
CA ARG A 9 -18.83 -37.66 -13.59
C ARG A 9 -19.84 -36.76 -14.29
N SER A 10 -21.12 -36.82 -13.91
CA SER A 10 -22.15 -35.96 -14.50
C SER A 10 -21.94 -34.48 -14.15
N MET A 11 -21.48 -34.16 -12.94
CA MET A 11 -21.18 -32.79 -12.52
C MET A 11 -20.07 -32.17 -13.38
N ILE A 12 -19.00 -32.94 -13.65
CA ILE A 12 -17.91 -32.51 -14.53
C ILE A 12 -18.40 -32.34 -15.97
N GLN A 13 -19.09 -33.34 -16.51
CA GLN A 13 -19.58 -33.31 -17.90
C GLN A 13 -20.54 -32.16 -18.19
N LEU A 14 -21.40 -31.82 -17.22
CA LEU A 14 -22.39 -30.76 -17.36
C LEU A 14 -21.88 -29.39 -16.89
N ASN A 15 -20.67 -29.32 -16.35
CA ASN A 15 -20.10 -28.15 -15.68
C ASN A 15 -21.06 -27.56 -14.63
N ARG A 16 -21.55 -28.42 -13.73
CA ARG A 16 -22.49 -28.07 -12.65
C ARG A 16 -21.93 -28.49 -11.30
N PHE A 17 -22.22 -27.70 -10.27
CA PHE A 17 -21.94 -28.04 -8.87
C PHE A 17 -23.25 -28.37 -8.13
N ALA A 18 -23.16 -29.11 -7.03
CA ALA A 18 -24.31 -29.42 -6.20
C ALA A 18 -24.38 -28.44 -5.03
N VAL A 19 -25.58 -28.01 -4.67
CA VAL A 19 -25.80 -27.17 -3.48
C VAL A 19 -26.32 -28.07 -2.35
N ALA A 20 -25.68 -27.99 -1.19
CA ALA A 20 -26.02 -28.79 -0.03
C ALA A 20 -26.01 -27.95 1.25
N PHE A 21 -26.60 -28.49 2.31
CA PHE A 21 -26.46 -27.95 3.66
C PHE A 21 -25.43 -28.76 4.43
N SER A 22 -24.50 -28.07 5.07
CA SER A 22 -23.52 -28.64 5.98
C SER A 22 -23.74 -28.09 7.39
N GLY A 23 -23.40 -28.87 8.41
CA GLY A 23 -23.52 -28.47 9.81
C GLY A 23 -24.76 -29.00 10.53
N SER A 24 -25.03 -28.43 11.70
CA SER A 24 -26.13 -28.87 12.57
C SER A 24 -27.43 -28.16 12.21
N SER A 25 -28.57 -28.72 12.63
CA SER A 25 -29.89 -28.06 12.48
C SER A 25 -29.94 -26.65 13.08
N SER A 26 -29.09 -26.33 14.06
CA SER A 26 -29.07 -25.00 14.71
C SER A 26 -28.24 -23.96 13.95
N ARG A 27 -27.32 -24.41 13.10
CA ARG A 27 -26.41 -23.58 12.29
C ARG A 27 -26.20 -24.25 10.94
N PRO A 28 -27.24 -24.34 10.10
CA PRO A 28 -27.07 -24.84 8.74
C PRO A 28 -26.20 -23.84 7.99
N GLN A 29 -25.24 -24.35 7.23
CA GLN A 29 -24.40 -23.56 6.34
C GLN A 29 -24.58 -24.05 4.91
N LEU A 30 -24.88 -23.13 3.99
CA LEU A 30 -25.00 -23.47 2.58
C LEU A 30 -23.61 -23.72 2.00
N VAL A 31 -23.44 -24.85 1.29
CA VAL A 31 -22.18 -25.23 0.66
C VAL A 31 -22.38 -25.60 -0.80
N ALA A 32 -21.43 -25.21 -1.64
CA ALA A 32 -21.29 -25.69 -3.01
C ALA A 32 -20.29 -26.84 -3.04
N LEU A 33 -20.75 -28.00 -3.50
CA LEU A 33 -19.91 -29.17 -3.76
C LEU A 33 -19.48 -29.15 -5.23
N ILE A 34 -18.20 -28.92 -5.46
CA ILE A 34 -17.58 -28.87 -6.80
C ILE A 34 -16.84 -30.17 -7.05
N ALA A 35 -17.20 -30.90 -8.11
CA ALA A 35 -16.49 -32.13 -8.46
C ALA A 35 -15.07 -31.81 -8.95
N GLN A 36 -14.07 -32.51 -8.40
CA GLN A 36 -12.65 -32.37 -8.71
C GLN A 36 -12.12 -33.67 -9.29
N GLU A 37 -11.43 -33.59 -10.43
CA GLU A 37 -10.76 -34.73 -11.05
C GLU A 37 -9.44 -35.06 -10.35
N GLU A 38 -8.97 -36.29 -10.52
CA GLU A 38 -7.68 -36.69 -9.98
C GLU A 38 -6.54 -36.16 -10.85
N VAL A 39 -5.58 -35.48 -10.23
CA VAL A 39 -4.34 -35.06 -10.89
C VAL A 39 -3.17 -35.81 -10.26
N ILE A 40 -2.53 -36.66 -11.06
CA ILE A 40 -1.34 -37.43 -10.67
C ILE A 40 -0.14 -36.87 -11.42
N GLN A 41 0.92 -36.52 -10.69
CA GLN A 41 2.18 -36.08 -11.29
C GLN A 41 3.37 -36.71 -10.54
N SER A 42 4.41 -37.10 -11.28
CA SER A 42 5.67 -37.62 -10.71
C SER A 42 5.50 -38.78 -9.70
N GLY A 43 4.45 -39.60 -9.86
CA GLY A 43 4.18 -40.76 -9.00
C GLY A 43 3.45 -40.44 -7.68
N GLY A 44 3.06 -39.18 -7.46
CA GLY A 44 2.22 -38.76 -6.33
C GLY A 44 0.87 -38.21 -6.79
N GLN A 45 -0.16 -38.41 -5.96
CA GLN A 45 -1.47 -37.76 -6.14
C GLN A 45 -1.36 -36.32 -5.64
N ILE A 46 -1.52 -35.35 -6.55
CA ILE A 46 -1.53 -33.91 -6.23
C ILE A 46 -2.94 -33.50 -5.85
N GLU A 47 -3.91 -33.80 -6.72
CA GLU A 47 -5.31 -33.52 -6.49
C GLU A 47 -6.08 -34.84 -6.32
N PRO A 48 -6.71 -35.08 -5.15
CA PRO A 48 -7.48 -36.30 -4.95
C PRO A 48 -8.83 -36.24 -5.68
N PRO A 49 -9.35 -37.39 -6.18
CA PRO A 49 -10.69 -37.45 -6.77
C PRO A 49 -11.75 -37.24 -5.70
N GLY A 50 -12.69 -36.31 -5.93
CA GLY A 50 -13.75 -36.08 -4.98
C GLY A 50 -14.60 -34.85 -5.27
N MET A 51 -15.15 -34.25 -4.20
CA MET A 51 -15.89 -33.01 -4.27
C MET A 51 -15.31 -32.00 -3.28
N HIS A 52 -14.91 -30.84 -3.77
CA HIS A 52 -14.47 -29.72 -2.95
C HIS A 52 -15.69 -29.00 -2.38
N MET A 53 -15.73 -28.84 -1.05
CA MET A 53 -16.82 -28.18 -0.35
C MET A 53 -16.49 -26.72 -0.11
N ILE A 54 -17.12 -25.82 -0.87
CA ILE A 54 -16.97 -24.38 -0.73
C ILE A 54 -18.14 -23.83 0.07
N TYR A 55 -17.83 -23.15 1.17
CA TYR A 55 -18.83 -22.46 1.98
C TYR A 55 -19.35 -21.22 1.26
N LEU A 56 -20.67 -21.12 1.11
CA LEU A 56 -21.31 -19.95 0.52
C LEU A 56 -21.63 -18.93 1.63
N PRO A 57 -21.24 -17.66 1.47
CA PRO A 57 -21.54 -16.62 2.45
C PRO A 57 -23.04 -16.34 2.50
N TYR A 58 -23.56 -16.01 3.69
CA TYR A 58 -24.89 -15.45 3.85
C TYR A 58 -24.90 -13.95 3.53
N SER A 59 -26.09 -13.36 3.43
CA SER A 59 -26.23 -11.91 3.24
C SER A 59 -25.49 -11.08 4.29
N ASP A 60 -25.42 -11.59 5.53
CA ASP A 60 -24.75 -10.91 6.64
C ASP A 60 -23.21 -10.93 6.54
N ASP A 61 -22.65 -11.92 5.83
CA ASP A 61 -21.21 -12.05 5.59
C ASP A 61 -20.74 -11.13 4.45
N ILE A 62 -21.64 -10.76 3.54
CA ILE A 62 -21.33 -9.91 2.39
C ILE A 62 -21.20 -8.46 2.86
N ARG A 63 -19.99 -7.91 2.75
CA ARG A 63 -19.72 -6.50 3.01
C ARG A 63 -19.82 -5.72 1.70
N PHE A 64 -20.79 -4.82 1.60
CA PHE A 64 -20.84 -3.87 0.49
C PHE A 64 -19.63 -2.94 0.62
N VAL A 65 -18.84 -2.86 -0.45
CA VAL A 65 -17.77 -1.87 -0.54
C VAL A 65 -18.45 -0.51 -0.51
N GLU A 66 -18.06 0.36 0.42
CA GLU A 66 -18.52 1.75 0.41
C GLU A 66 -18.17 2.34 -0.97
N GLU A 67 -19.14 2.96 -1.63
CA GLU A 67 -19.03 3.66 -2.94
C GLU A 67 -18.09 4.89 -2.90
N ARG A 68 -17.03 4.84 -2.10
CA ARG A 68 -16.05 5.91 -1.84
C ARG A 68 -15.25 6.36 -3.06
N TYR A 69 -15.50 5.81 -4.24
CA TYR A 69 -14.85 6.21 -5.50
C TYR A 69 -15.83 6.62 -6.60
N SER A 70 -17.13 6.67 -6.35
CA SER A 70 -18.15 7.11 -7.32
C SER A 70 -18.71 8.51 -7.02
N ASP A 71 -18.64 8.96 -5.78
CA ASP A 71 -19.15 10.27 -5.37
C ASP A 71 -18.03 11.32 -5.30
N THR A 72 -17.68 11.86 -6.47
CA THR A 72 -17.46 13.30 -6.71
C THR A 72 -16.91 13.47 -8.14
N SER A 73 -17.75 13.95 -9.06
CA SER A 73 -17.37 14.35 -10.42
C SER A 73 -16.88 13.20 -11.31
N GLY A 74 -17.75 12.75 -12.21
CA GLY A 74 -17.57 11.50 -12.94
C GLY A 74 -16.29 11.42 -13.76
N MET A 75 -15.51 10.38 -13.49
CA MET A 75 -14.82 9.50 -14.43
C MET A 75 -14.05 8.51 -13.57
N VAL A 76 -14.40 7.22 -13.65
CA VAL A 76 -13.49 6.18 -13.15
C VAL A 76 -12.20 6.37 -13.95
N ASN A 77 -11.07 6.59 -13.26
CA ASN A 77 -9.78 6.72 -13.93
C ASN A 77 -9.42 5.37 -14.52
N ILE A 78 -9.74 5.18 -15.80
CA ILE A 78 -9.37 4.00 -16.56
C ILE A 78 -7.94 4.19 -17.03
N ALA A 79 -7.07 3.25 -16.71
CA ALA A 79 -5.68 3.25 -17.16
C ALA A 79 -5.61 3.22 -18.69
N SER A 80 -4.62 3.90 -19.27
CA SER A 80 -4.38 3.87 -20.71
C SER A 80 -3.82 2.52 -21.16
N ASP A 81 -4.02 2.16 -22.43
CA ASP A 81 -3.48 0.92 -23.00
C ASP A 81 -1.95 0.81 -22.85
N ASP A 82 -1.23 1.94 -22.85
CA ASP A 82 0.22 1.98 -22.64
C ASP A 82 0.59 1.65 -21.20
N GLN A 83 -0.13 2.22 -20.22
CA GLN A 83 0.03 1.91 -18.80
C GLN A 83 -0.25 0.43 -18.52
N ILE A 84 -1.29 -0.13 -19.13
CA ILE A 84 -1.64 -1.56 -19.00
C ILE A 84 -0.53 -2.45 -19.57
N LYS A 85 0.02 -2.11 -20.75
CA LYS A 85 1.13 -2.87 -21.35
C LYS A 85 2.38 -2.85 -20.49
N LYS A 86 2.74 -1.70 -19.92
CA LYS A 86 3.88 -1.55 -19.02
C LYS A 86 3.68 -2.32 -17.71
N ALA A 87 2.48 -2.25 -17.12
CA ALA A 87 2.11 -3.05 -15.95
C ALA A 87 2.20 -4.56 -16.24
N ALA A 88 1.68 -5.01 -17.38
CA ALA A 88 1.73 -6.41 -17.78
C ALA A 88 3.17 -6.90 -18.00
N ASN A 89 4.06 -6.05 -18.52
CA ASN A 89 5.49 -6.35 -18.65
C ASN A 89 6.16 -6.47 -17.27
N LEU A 90 5.84 -5.59 -16.32
CA LEU A 90 6.32 -5.69 -14.95
C LEU A 90 5.87 -6.99 -14.29
N ILE A 91 4.56 -7.30 -14.33
CA ILE A 91 3.98 -8.54 -13.77
C ILE A 91 4.68 -9.77 -14.34
N LYS A 92 4.91 -9.83 -15.66
CA LYS A 92 5.62 -10.95 -16.30
C LYS A 92 7.05 -11.13 -15.83
N ARG A 93 7.72 -10.08 -15.34
CA ARG A 93 9.11 -10.17 -14.83
C ARG A 93 9.16 -10.58 -13.35
N ILE A 94 8.13 -10.27 -12.58
CA ILE A 94 8.01 -10.64 -11.16
C ILE A 94 7.21 -11.94 -10.94
N ASP A 95 6.64 -12.50 -12.00
CA ASP A 95 5.81 -13.70 -11.95
C ASP A 95 6.56 -14.93 -11.42
N LEU A 96 6.03 -15.53 -10.36
CA LEU A 96 6.53 -16.79 -9.80
C LEU A 96 5.95 -17.96 -10.60
N LYS A 97 6.72 -18.46 -11.58
CA LYS A 97 6.27 -19.45 -12.57
C LYS A 97 5.83 -20.81 -11.99
N ASP A 98 6.26 -21.16 -10.78
CA ASP A 98 6.01 -22.46 -10.15
C ASP A 98 5.61 -22.31 -8.67
N PHE A 99 4.67 -21.42 -8.38
CA PHE A 99 4.16 -21.26 -7.01
C PHE A 99 3.47 -22.54 -6.52
N SER A 100 3.86 -23.01 -5.33
CA SER A 100 3.19 -24.09 -4.61
C SER A 100 2.87 -23.66 -3.19
N VAL A 101 1.70 -24.04 -2.69
CA VAL A 101 1.22 -23.69 -1.34
C VAL A 101 2.18 -24.21 -0.25
N CYS A 102 2.96 -25.26 -0.54
CA CYS A 102 3.91 -25.84 0.39
C CYS A 102 5.29 -25.17 0.40
N GLN A 103 5.54 -24.15 -0.43
CA GLN A 103 6.85 -23.48 -0.53
C GLN A 103 7.11 -22.48 0.58
N ILE A 104 6.06 -21.92 1.19
CA ILE A 104 6.19 -20.87 2.19
C ILE A 104 5.77 -21.44 3.54
N SER A 105 6.74 -21.60 4.43
CA SER A 105 6.50 -22.07 5.79
C SER A 105 5.99 -20.94 6.69
N ASN A 106 5.20 -21.28 7.73
CA ASN A 106 4.80 -20.30 8.73
C ASN A 106 5.99 -19.95 9.65
N PRO A 107 6.52 -18.70 9.60
CA PRO A 107 7.73 -18.33 10.35
C PRO A 107 7.54 -18.40 11.87
N ALA A 108 6.33 -18.11 12.37
CA ALA A 108 6.04 -18.19 13.80
C ALA A 108 6.06 -19.64 14.30
N LEU A 109 5.51 -20.59 13.52
CA LEU A 109 5.57 -22.01 13.85
C LEU A 109 7.00 -22.55 13.75
N GLN A 110 7.73 -22.18 12.70
CA GLN A 110 9.12 -22.60 12.53
C GLN A 110 9.98 -22.14 13.71
N ARG A 111 9.86 -20.87 14.11
CA ARG A 111 10.55 -20.34 15.29
C ARG A 111 10.12 -21.05 16.58
N HIS A 112 8.82 -21.29 16.76
CA HIS A 112 8.31 -21.96 17.97
C HIS A 112 8.93 -23.36 18.15
N TYR A 113 8.93 -24.17 17.08
CA TYR A 113 9.50 -25.51 17.14
C TYR A 113 11.03 -25.52 17.24
N ALA A 114 11.72 -24.57 16.59
CA ALA A 114 13.16 -24.41 16.73
C ALA A 114 13.57 -24.12 18.19
N VAL A 115 12.85 -23.23 18.88
CA VAL A 115 13.08 -22.93 20.31
C VAL A 115 12.78 -24.15 21.18
N LEU A 116 11.67 -24.85 20.93
CA LEU A 116 11.33 -26.07 21.68
C LEU A 116 12.38 -27.16 21.51
N GLN A 117 12.91 -27.32 20.29
CA GLN A 117 13.95 -28.29 20.00
C GLN A 117 15.27 -27.93 20.71
N ALA A 118 15.70 -26.68 20.64
CA ALA A 118 16.91 -26.22 21.34
C ALA A 118 16.79 -26.46 22.86
N LEU A 119 15.63 -26.14 23.44
CA LEU A 119 15.36 -26.39 24.86
C LEU A 119 15.36 -27.89 25.21
N ALA A 120 14.85 -28.75 24.33
CA ALA A 120 14.83 -30.20 24.53
C ALA A 120 16.21 -30.85 24.38
N LEU A 121 17.10 -30.26 23.58
CA LEU A 121 18.48 -30.72 23.34
C LEU A 121 19.51 -30.05 24.25
N GLU A 122 19.07 -29.13 25.13
CA GLU A 122 19.94 -28.32 25.98
C GLU A 122 20.97 -27.50 25.18
N GLU A 123 20.57 -27.01 24.00
CA GLU A 123 21.37 -26.11 23.16
C GLU A 123 21.19 -24.66 23.62
N ASP A 124 22.30 -23.94 23.81
CA ASP A 124 22.30 -22.54 24.26
C ASP A 124 21.91 -21.55 23.14
N ASP A 125 22.13 -21.94 21.88
CA ASP A 125 21.89 -21.11 20.71
C ASP A 125 20.60 -21.52 19.99
N ILE A 126 19.67 -20.58 19.84
CA ILE A 126 18.47 -20.78 19.02
C ILE A 126 18.83 -20.44 17.57
N PRO A 127 18.64 -21.36 16.61
CA PRO A 127 18.94 -21.09 15.21
C PRO A 127 18.04 -19.98 14.68
N GLU A 128 18.63 -19.03 13.96
CA GLU A 128 17.90 -17.97 13.28
C GLU A 128 17.22 -18.54 12.02
N MET A 129 15.89 -18.57 12.03
CA MET A 129 15.09 -19.09 10.92
C MET A 129 14.85 -17.99 9.88
N LYS A 130 15.15 -18.28 8.61
CA LYS A 130 14.83 -17.38 7.50
C LYS A 130 13.32 -17.29 7.32
N ASP A 131 12.80 -16.07 7.28
CA ASP A 131 11.39 -15.83 6.95
C ASP A 131 11.18 -15.91 5.43
N GLU A 132 10.52 -16.96 4.97
CA GLU A 132 10.18 -17.19 3.57
C GLU A 132 8.99 -16.35 3.10
N SER A 133 8.26 -15.69 4.01
CA SER A 133 7.12 -14.83 3.66
C SER A 133 7.53 -13.43 3.21
N LEU A 134 8.78 -13.04 3.46
CA LEU A 134 9.31 -11.75 3.02
C LEU A 134 9.60 -11.76 1.49
N PRO A 135 9.38 -10.64 0.79
CA PRO A 135 9.72 -10.54 -0.63
C PRO A 135 11.21 -10.79 -0.89
N ASP A 136 11.51 -11.40 -2.03
CA ASP A 136 12.88 -11.60 -2.50
C ASP A 136 13.47 -10.29 -3.02
N GLU A 137 14.14 -9.54 -2.14
CA GLU A 137 14.79 -8.27 -2.47
C GLU A 137 15.85 -8.41 -3.57
N GLU A 138 16.61 -9.51 -3.58
CA GLU A 138 17.64 -9.77 -4.60
C GLU A 138 17.00 -10.04 -5.96
N GLY A 139 15.90 -10.80 -5.99
CA GLY A 139 15.09 -11.04 -7.17
C GLY A 139 14.49 -9.75 -7.75
N LEU A 140 13.99 -8.86 -6.88
CA LEU A 140 13.40 -7.58 -7.27
C LEU A 140 14.45 -6.54 -7.70
N ALA A 141 15.66 -6.60 -7.16
CA ALA A 141 16.77 -5.71 -7.54
C ALA A 141 17.39 -6.04 -8.91
N ARG A 142 16.94 -7.11 -9.58
CA ARG A 142 17.42 -7.46 -10.92
C ARG A 142 17.19 -6.30 -11.89
N PRO A 143 18.19 -5.92 -12.72
CA PRO A 143 18.09 -4.75 -13.61
C PRO A 143 16.89 -4.79 -14.55
N GLY A 144 16.44 -6.00 -14.93
CA GLY A 144 15.24 -6.18 -15.73
C GLY A 144 13.95 -5.79 -14.97
N VAL A 145 13.83 -6.11 -13.69
CA VAL A 145 12.65 -5.75 -12.89
C VAL A 145 12.65 -4.25 -12.63
N VAL A 146 13.79 -3.71 -12.19
CA VAL A 146 13.98 -2.27 -11.91
C VAL A 146 13.62 -1.42 -13.13
N ARG A 147 14.13 -1.76 -14.33
CA ARG A 147 13.79 -1.02 -15.55
C ARG A 147 12.29 -1.06 -15.87
N ALA A 148 11.64 -2.22 -15.72
CA ALA A 148 10.20 -2.33 -15.97
C ALA A 148 9.38 -1.55 -14.94
N LEU A 149 9.85 -1.48 -13.70
CA LEU A 149 9.24 -0.70 -12.62
C LEU A 149 9.37 0.80 -12.90
N GLU A 150 10.54 1.28 -13.30
CA GLU A 150 10.78 2.67 -13.70
C GLU A 150 9.92 3.07 -14.91
N GLU A 151 9.90 2.25 -15.97
CA GLU A 151 9.05 2.47 -17.15
C GLU A 151 7.56 2.60 -16.78
N PHE A 152 7.09 1.76 -15.86
CA PHE A 152 5.72 1.82 -15.36
C PHE A 152 5.47 3.08 -14.51
N LYS A 153 6.39 3.39 -13.58
CA LYS A 153 6.32 4.56 -12.70
C LYS A 153 6.25 5.85 -13.50
N THR A 154 7.14 6.04 -14.48
CA THR A 154 7.13 7.21 -15.37
C THR A 154 5.82 7.30 -16.16
N SER A 155 5.25 6.17 -16.58
CA SER A 155 4.00 6.15 -17.34
C SER A 155 2.75 6.51 -16.53
N VAL A 156 2.77 6.30 -15.22
CA VAL A 156 1.64 6.56 -14.33
C VAL A 156 1.77 7.91 -13.65
N TYR A 157 2.95 8.20 -13.10
CA TYR A 157 3.17 9.37 -12.26
C TYR A 157 3.88 10.54 -12.99
N GLY A 158 4.46 10.29 -14.17
CA GLY A 158 5.24 11.29 -14.91
C GLY A 158 6.63 11.56 -14.32
N ASP A 159 7.37 12.49 -14.94
CA ASP A 159 8.76 12.81 -14.58
C ASP A 159 8.89 13.68 -13.31
N ASN A 160 7.79 14.26 -12.82
CA ASN A 160 7.75 15.18 -11.67
C ASN A 160 7.18 14.53 -10.40
N TYR A 161 7.24 13.19 -10.29
CA TYR A 161 6.79 12.52 -9.08
C TYR A 161 7.85 12.63 -7.99
N ASP A 162 7.65 13.58 -7.06
CA ASP A 162 8.39 13.63 -5.80
C ASP A 162 8.03 12.39 -4.97
N GLU A 163 8.88 11.37 -5.03
CA GLU A 163 8.79 10.17 -4.18
C GLU A 163 9.02 10.49 -2.69
N GLU A 164 9.40 11.71 -2.36
CA GLU A 164 9.60 12.17 -0.99
C GLU A 164 8.28 12.58 -0.31
N ASN A 165 7.37 11.64 -0.08
CA ASN A 165 6.37 11.72 1.00
C ASN A 165 5.82 10.35 1.44
N GLU A 166 6.59 9.27 1.32
CA GLU A 166 6.35 8.07 2.14
C GLU A 166 7.27 8.08 3.38
N PRO A 167 6.73 7.96 4.61
CA PRO A 167 7.50 7.98 5.84
C PRO A 167 8.16 6.61 6.07
N GLY A 168 9.22 6.34 5.32
CA GLY A 168 10.05 5.16 5.49
C GLY A 168 11.07 5.12 4.36
N THR A 169 12.18 5.85 4.47
CA THR A 169 13.45 5.15 4.75
C THR A 169 14.59 6.06 5.20
N GLU A 170 14.37 7.32 5.56
CA GLU A 170 15.40 8.15 6.20
C GLU A 170 14.83 8.97 7.35
N LYS A 171 15.42 8.87 8.55
CA LYS A 171 15.02 9.65 9.73
C LYS A 171 15.22 11.14 9.44
N PRO A 172 14.15 11.95 9.32
CA PRO A 172 14.31 13.39 9.21
C PRO A 172 14.64 13.92 10.61
N THR A 173 15.79 14.57 10.77
CA THR A 173 16.10 15.30 12.01
C THR A 173 14.99 16.30 12.34
N GLU A 174 14.56 16.37 13.61
CA GLU A 174 13.46 17.23 14.09
C GLU A 174 13.58 18.70 13.63
N ALA A 175 14.80 19.19 13.40
CA ALA A 175 15.08 20.54 12.92
C ALA A 175 14.49 20.83 11.52
N SER A 176 14.43 19.83 10.62
CA SER A 176 13.90 19.99 9.27
C SER A 176 12.36 19.98 9.26
N LYS A 177 11.73 19.15 10.10
CA LYS A 177 10.27 19.16 10.30
C LYS A 177 9.77 20.48 10.88
N LYS A 178 10.49 21.03 11.85
CA LYS A 178 10.13 22.31 12.49
C LYS A 178 10.31 23.51 11.57
N ARG A 179 11.28 23.49 10.65
CA ARG A 179 11.47 24.53 9.62
C ARG A 179 10.38 24.50 8.55
N LYS A 180 9.94 23.31 8.10
CA LYS A 180 8.91 23.17 7.06
C LYS A 180 7.51 23.50 7.59
N ALA A 181 7.17 23.07 8.80
CA ALA A 181 5.90 23.43 9.47
C ALA A 181 5.79 24.94 9.75
N ASN A 182 6.90 25.59 10.12
CA ASN A 182 6.91 27.04 10.32
C ASN A 182 6.78 27.83 9.00
N ALA A 183 7.29 27.28 7.89
CA ALA A 183 7.16 27.91 6.57
C ALA A 183 5.72 27.82 6.05
N GLU A 184 5.05 26.67 6.19
CA GLU A 184 3.65 26.48 5.81
C GLU A 184 2.66 27.25 6.68
N PHE A 185 2.97 27.41 7.98
CA PHE A 185 2.18 28.28 8.86
C PHE A 185 2.40 29.76 8.50
N ALA A 186 3.62 30.14 8.17
CA ALA A 186 3.95 31.52 7.80
C ALA A 186 3.33 31.94 6.46
N THR A 187 3.21 31.06 5.46
CA THR A 187 2.52 31.38 4.19
C THR A 187 1.02 31.58 4.39
N LYS A 188 0.36 30.71 5.17
CA LYS A 188 -1.07 30.84 5.49
C LYS A 188 -1.38 32.11 6.29
N GLU A 189 -0.56 32.42 7.29
CA GLU A 189 -0.71 33.67 8.04
C GLU A 189 -0.32 34.90 7.21
N CYS A 190 0.61 34.79 6.27
CA CYS A 190 0.97 35.90 5.36
C CYS A 190 -0.19 36.26 4.42
N GLU A 191 -0.97 35.29 3.94
CA GLU A 191 -2.16 35.53 3.10
C GLU A 191 -3.31 36.20 3.85
N ASN A 192 -3.36 36.08 5.18
CA ASN A 192 -4.39 36.71 6.01
C ASN A 192 -4.23 38.23 6.17
N TYR A 193 -3.06 38.79 5.83
CA TYR A 193 -2.79 40.22 5.96
C TYR A 193 -2.65 40.88 4.58
N ASP A 194 -3.32 42.03 4.39
CA ASP A 194 -3.11 42.87 3.23
C ASP A 194 -1.86 43.75 3.41
N TRP A 195 -0.71 43.19 3.04
CA TRP A 195 0.59 43.85 3.19
C TRP A 195 0.73 45.14 2.36
N GLY A 196 -0.07 45.29 1.29
CA GLY A 196 -0.05 46.49 0.44
C GLY A 196 -0.59 47.71 1.18
N ASP A 197 -1.77 47.57 1.77
CA ASP A 197 -2.42 48.64 2.55
C ASP A 197 -1.66 48.95 3.85
N LEU A 198 -1.05 47.93 4.46
CA LEU A 198 -0.26 48.10 5.69
C LEU A 198 1.05 48.86 5.44
N ALA A 199 1.68 48.67 4.28
CA ALA A 199 2.86 49.40 3.85
C ALA A 199 2.53 50.87 3.52
N ASP A 200 1.40 51.12 2.85
CA ASP A 200 0.98 52.46 2.43
C ASP A 200 0.47 53.34 3.58
N THR A 201 -0.19 52.73 4.56
CA THR A 201 -0.73 53.46 5.73
C THR A 201 0.30 53.63 6.86
N GLY A 202 1.51 53.09 6.71
CA GLY A 202 2.58 53.17 7.72
C GLY A 202 2.33 52.33 8.98
N LYS A 203 1.31 51.47 8.97
CA LYS A 203 0.88 50.63 10.11
C LYS A 203 1.76 49.40 10.36
N LEU A 204 2.77 49.16 9.52
CA LEU A 204 3.81 48.14 9.76
C LEU A 204 4.55 48.33 11.10
N LYS A 205 4.54 49.55 11.67
CA LYS A 205 5.12 49.84 12.99
C LYS A 205 4.29 49.29 14.15
N ASP A 206 2.99 49.09 13.95
CA ASP A 206 2.06 48.62 14.98
C ASP A 206 2.03 47.09 15.08
N LEU A 207 2.42 46.39 14.01
CA LEU A 207 2.55 44.94 13.99
C LEU A 207 3.67 44.43 14.90
N THR A 208 3.49 43.25 15.46
CA THR A 208 4.48 42.59 16.30
C THR A 208 5.63 42.03 15.44
N VAL A 209 6.81 41.86 16.06
CA VAL A 209 7.99 41.31 15.37
C VAL A 209 7.74 39.87 14.85
N VAL A 210 6.78 39.16 15.44
CA VAL A 210 6.40 37.80 15.03
C VAL A 210 5.59 37.84 13.74
N GLU A 211 4.62 38.77 13.62
CA GLU A 211 3.81 38.94 12.41
C GLU A 211 4.66 39.39 11.21
N LEU A 212 5.58 40.34 11.43
CA LEU A 212 6.50 40.79 10.39
C LEU A 212 7.45 39.68 9.90
N LYS A 213 7.72 38.67 10.73
CA LYS A 213 8.52 37.50 10.35
C LYS A 213 7.74 36.51 9.50
N TYR A 214 6.41 36.50 9.53
CA TYR A 214 5.62 35.64 8.64
C TYR A 214 5.81 36.04 7.18
N TYR A 215 5.74 37.34 6.86
CA TYR A 215 6.02 37.85 5.52
C TYR A 215 7.45 37.52 5.06
N LEU A 216 8.45 37.78 5.91
CA LEU A 216 9.84 37.48 5.56
C LEU A 216 10.08 35.97 5.36
N THR A 217 9.42 35.11 6.15
CA THR A 217 9.56 33.65 6.01
C THR A 217 8.84 33.15 4.76
N ALA A 218 7.65 33.68 4.45
CA ALA A 218 6.89 33.35 3.24
C ALA A 218 7.63 33.77 1.95
N HIS A 219 8.33 34.91 1.98
CA HIS A 219 9.12 35.42 0.85
C HIS A 219 10.60 34.99 0.87
N ASN A 220 11.00 34.04 1.73
CA ASN A 220 12.38 33.54 1.87
C ASN A 220 13.44 34.62 2.14
N LEU A 221 13.06 35.69 2.86
CA LEU A 221 13.92 36.80 3.22
C LEU A 221 14.54 36.60 4.62
N PRO A 222 15.74 37.16 4.90
CA PRO A 222 16.38 37.03 6.20
C PRO A 222 15.53 37.59 7.35
N VAL A 223 15.23 36.76 8.34
CA VAL A 223 14.42 37.12 9.54
C VAL A 223 15.22 37.74 10.69
N SER A 224 16.51 37.99 10.49
CA SER A 224 17.41 38.56 11.51
C SER A 224 17.39 40.09 11.49
N GLY A 225 17.31 40.69 12.70
CA GLY A 225 17.40 42.13 12.89
C GLY A 225 16.47 42.68 13.99
N LYS A 226 16.68 43.95 14.35
CA LYS A 226 15.73 44.74 15.17
C LYS A 226 14.48 45.05 14.34
N LYS A 227 13.36 45.33 15.00
CA LYS A 227 12.04 45.57 14.37
C LYS A 227 12.10 46.55 13.18
N GLU A 228 12.85 47.64 13.32
CA GLU A 228 13.03 48.65 12.27
C GLU A 228 13.72 48.10 11.02
N ALA A 229 14.75 47.27 11.17
CA ALA A 229 15.47 46.64 10.05
C ALA A 229 14.60 45.61 9.30
N ILE A 230 13.70 44.94 10.02
CA ILE A 230 12.71 44.02 9.44
C ILE A 230 11.69 44.81 8.61
N ILE A 231 11.17 45.93 9.13
CA ILE A 231 10.23 46.80 8.41
C ILE A 231 10.87 47.39 7.15
N SER A 232 12.11 47.91 7.25
CA SER A 232 12.84 48.44 6.09
C SER A 232 13.04 47.38 5.01
N ARG A 233 13.29 46.12 5.39
CA ARG A 233 13.46 45.01 4.44
C ARG A 233 12.16 44.65 3.72
N ILE A 234 11.02 44.70 4.42
CA ILE A 234 9.69 44.50 3.83
C ILE A 234 9.36 45.62 2.84
N LEU A 235 9.59 46.88 3.24
CA LEU A 235 9.38 48.04 2.37
C LEU A 235 10.26 48.01 1.10
N THR A 236 11.54 47.66 1.27
CA THR A 236 12.48 47.50 0.14
C THR A 236 12.04 46.38 -0.82
N HIS A 237 11.53 45.27 -0.29
CA HIS A 237 11.01 44.17 -1.12
C HIS A 237 9.72 44.54 -1.87
N MET A 238 8.87 45.37 -1.26
CA MET A 238 7.66 45.90 -1.89
C MET A 238 7.92 47.13 -2.78
N ALA A 239 9.20 47.48 -2.99
CA ALA A 239 9.65 48.61 -3.81
C ALA A 239 9.03 49.97 -3.40
N LYS A 240 8.96 50.23 -2.09
CA LYS A 240 8.55 51.52 -1.50
C LYS A 240 9.55 52.00 -0.46
#